data_AF-A0A4V6JHI4-F1
#
_entry.id   AF-A0A4V6JHI4-F1
#
_cell.length_a   1.000
_cell.length_b   1.000
_cell.length_c   1.000
_cell.angle_alpha   90.00
_cell.angle_beta   90.00
_cell.angle_gamma   90.00
#
_symmetry.space_group_name_H-M   'P 1'
#
loop_
_entity.id
_entity.type
_entity.pdbx_description
1 polymer ?
#
loop_
_entity_poly.entity_id
_entity_poly.type
_entity_poly.pdbx_seq_one_letter_code
_entity_poly.pdbx_strand_id
1 'polypeptide(L)'
;MSQANLSEILFKPKFKHPETSTLVRRFNSGVQPAVQSALDGKNVPHWYRMVNRLMWIWRGIDPREILDVQARIVMSQAERTDDDLYDTVVGYRGGNWIYEWAKQAMIWQQKASQEDDPLLSGKHWLHACNLYSIAAYPPPERR
;
A
#
# COMPACT_ATOMS: atom_id res chain seq x y z
N MET A 1 34.48 18.61 23.89
CA MET A 1 33.21 17.99 23.45
C MET A 1 32.60 18.93 22.42
N SER A 2 32.51 18.52 21.15
CA SER A 2 32.01 19.35 20.05
C SER A 2 30.53 19.67 20.25
N GLN A 3 30.20 20.95 20.30
CA GLN A 3 28.86 21.48 20.46
C GLN A 3 28.00 21.05 19.26
N ALA A 4 26.92 20.30 19.49
CA ALA A 4 26.08 19.78 18.42
C ALA A 4 25.46 20.93 17.63
N ASN A 5 25.62 20.92 16.30
CA ASN A 5 25.15 21.99 15.42
C ASN A 5 23.62 21.96 15.36
N LEU A 6 22.96 22.94 15.97
CA LEU A 6 21.49 23.04 16.06
C LEU A 6 20.80 22.96 14.69
N SER A 7 21.47 23.46 13.65
CA SER A 7 21.02 23.41 12.27
C SER A 7 20.83 21.96 11.78
N GLU A 8 21.79 21.07 12.07
CA GLU A 8 21.70 19.65 11.67
C GLU A 8 20.58 18.90 12.40
N ILE A 9 20.25 19.30 13.62
CA ILE A 9 19.17 18.68 14.41
C ILE A 9 17.81 19.15 13.89
N LEU A 10 17.68 20.45 13.59
CA LEU A 10 16.43 21.07 13.16
C LEU A 10 16.06 20.72 11.71
N PHE A 11 17.06 20.61 10.81
CA PHE A 11 16.83 20.33 9.40
C PHE A 11 17.03 18.85 9.02
N LYS A 12 17.23 17.95 9.99
CA LYS A 12 17.24 16.51 9.74
C LYS A 12 15.87 16.10 9.17
N PRO A 13 15.79 15.57 7.93
CA PRO A 13 14.53 15.13 7.37
C PRO A 13 13.94 14.02 8.26
N LYS A 14 12.87 14.35 8.97
CA LYS A 14 12.12 13.36 9.76
C LYS A 14 11.17 12.66 8.80
N PHE A 15 11.53 11.47 8.35
CA PHE A 15 10.69 10.58 7.55
C PHE A 15 9.55 9.95 8.38
N LYS A 16 8.85 10.74 9.19
CA LYS A 16 7.58 10.34 9.80
C LYS A 16 6.46 10.76 8.86
N HIS A 17 6.36 10.05 7.73
CA HIS A 17 5.19 10.21 6.87
C HIS A 17 3.97 9.71 7.66
N PRO A 18 2.94 10.56 7.87
CA PRO A 18 1.72 10.12 8.53
C PRO A 18 1.11 8.96 7.76
N GLU A 19 0.64 7.94 8.48
CA GLU A 19 0.03 6.77 7.89
C GLU A 19 -1.30 7.15 7.21
N THR A 20 -1.62 6.50 6.09
CA THR A 20 -2.68 6.91 5.16
C THR A 20 -4.05 7.05 5.83
N SER A 21 -4.41 6.21 6.81
CA SER A 21 -5.70 6.34 7.50
C SER A 21 -5.84 7.64 8.30
N THR A 22 -4.71 8.26 8.69
CA THR A 22 -4.68 9.51 9.45
C THR A 22 -4.75 10.77 8.59
N LEU A 23 -4.61 10.64 7.27
CA LEU A 23 -4.52 11.80 6.35
C LEU A 23 -5.85 12.55 6.22
N VAL A 24 -6.98 11.84 6.35
CA VAL A 24 -8.32 12.41 6.26
C VAL A 24 -9.01 12.23 7.61
N ARG A 25 -9.25 13.34 8.32
CA ARG A 25 -10.10 13.33 9.52
C ARG A 25 -11.55 13.11 9.08
N ARG A 26 -12.01 11.86 9.11
CA ARG A 26 -13.45 11.57 8.99
C ARG A 26 -14.11 11.93 10.31
N PHE A 27 -14.99 12.92 10.31
CA PHE A 27 -15.73 13.36 11.52
C PHE A 27 -16.80 12.36 11.98
N ASN A 28 -16.99 11.25 11.27
CA ASN A 28 -17.90 10.17 11.64
C ASN A 28 -17.19 8.82 11.61
N SER A 29 -16.85 8.31 12.80
CA SER A 29 -16.42 6.92 13.05
C SER A 29 -17.61 5.94 13.10
N GLY A 30 -18.71 6.26 12.42
CA GLY A 30 -19.87 5.37 12.35
C GLY A 30 -19.53 4.12 11.56
N VAL A 31 -20.14 2.99 11.93
CA VAL A 31 -20.09 1.73 11.17
C VAL A 31 -20.38 2.05 9.70
N GLN A 32 -19.36 1.96 8.85
CA GLN A 32 -19.51 2.17 7.41
C GLN A 32 -20.58 1.17 6.93
N PRO A 33 -21.65 1.61 6.24
CA PRO A 33 -22.66 0.69 5.74
C PRO A 33 -21.97 -0.39 4.89
N ALA A 34 -22.41 -1.63 5.02
CA ALA A 34 -21.79 -2.74 4.30
C ALA A 34 -21.93 -2.51 2.78
N VAL A 35 -20.88 -1.97 2.17
CA VAL A 35 -20.80 -1.84 0.72
C VAL A 35 -20.40 -3.19 0.17
N GLN A 36 -21.27 -3.76 -0.67
CA GLN A 36 -21.00 -4.98 -1.42
C GLN A 36 -21.26 -4.73 -2.91
N SER A 37 -20.31 -4.11 -3.59
CA SER A 37 -20.31 -3.99 -5.05
C SER A 37 -19.34 -5.01 -5.63
N ALA A 38 -19.75 -5.70 -6.70
CA ALA A 38 -18.87 -6.63 -7.40
C ALA A 38 -17.67 -5.91 -8.04
N LEU A 39 -17.85 -4.65 -8.45
CA LEU A 39 -16.86 -3.87 -9.19
C LEU A 39 -16.28 -2.68 -8.41
N ASP A 40 -16.97 -2.17 -7.37
CA ASP A 40 -16.46 -1.06 -6.55
C ASP A 40 -15.73 -1.52 -5.28
N GLY A 41 -15.77 -2.83 -5.00
CA GLY A 41 -15.13 -3.45 -3.85
C GLY A 41 -16.10 -3.71 -2.69
N LYS A 42 -15.55 -4.28 -1.62
CA LYS A 42 -16.30 -4.62 -0.41
C LYS A 42 -15.61 -4.06 0.82
N ASN A 43 -16.39 -3.68 1.83
CA ASN A 43 -15.85 -3.48 3.17
C ASN A 43 -15.44 -4.86 3.72
N VAL A 44 -14.14 -5.15 3.64
CA VAL A 44 -13.58 -6.38 4.21
C VAL A 44 -13.33 -6.13 5.70
N PRO A 45 -13.81 -7.00 6.61
CA PRO A 45 -13.55 -6.83 8.04
C PRO A 45 -12.06 -6.64 8.32
N HIS A 46 -11.74 -5.71 9.22
CA HIS A 46 -10.37 -5.37 9.64
C HIS A 46 -9.48 -4.73 8.55
N TRP A 47 -10.05 -4.18 7.48
CA TRP A 47 -9.33 -3.36 6.50
C TRP A 47 -9.89 -1.94 6.50
N TYR A 48 -9.00 -0.95 6.63
CA TYR A 48 -9.34 0.46 6.46
C TYR A 48 -9.75 0.75 5.00
N ARG A 49 -9.00 0.19 4.04
CA ARG A 49 -9.26 0.35 2.61
C ARG A 49 -10.36 -0.58 2.12
N MET A 50 -11.17 -0.10 1.17
CA MET A 50 -12.03 -1.00 0.39
C MET A 50 -11.17 -1.92 -0.46
N VAL A 51 -11.31 -3.23 -0.25
CA VAL A 51 -10.51 -4.24 -0.95
C VAL A 51 -11.33 -4.77 -2.12
N ASN A 52 -10.75 -4.70 -3.32
CA ASN A 52 -11.40 -5.14 -4.56
C ASN A 52 -10.55 -6.19 -5.30
N ARG A 53 -10.46 -7.38 -4.69
CA ARG A 53 -9.65 -8.48 -5.25
C ARG A 53 -10.10 -8.86 -6.66
N LEU A 54 -11.41 -8.89 -6.92
CA LEU A 54 -11.94 -9.27 -8.23
C LEU A 54 -11.47 -8.30 -9.32
N MET A 55 -11.54 -7.00 -9.07
CA MET A 55 -11.07 -6.00 -10.03
C MET A 55 -9.55 -6.07 -10.25
N TRP A 56 -8.77 -6.36 -9.21
CA TRP A 56 -7.32 -6.55 -9.35
C TRP A 56 -6.98 -7.79 -10.18
N ILE A 57 -7.70 -8.90 -9.97
CA ILE A 57 -7.58 -10.11 -10.78
C ILE A 57 -7.96 -9.82 -12.23
N TRP A 58 -9.03 -9.06 -12.45
CA TRP A 58 -9.46 -8.68 -13.80
C TRP A 58 -8.42 -7.79 -14.51
N ARG A 59 -7.65 -6.98 -13.76
CA ARG A 59 -6.50 -6.23 -14.28
C ARG A 59 -5.25 -7.09 -14.55
N GLY A 60 -5.31 -8.40 -14.31
CA GLY A 60 -4.25 -9.35 -14.64
C GLY A 60 -3.31 -9.72 -13.49
N ILE A 61 -3.64 -9.37 -12.24
CA ILE A 61 -2.82 -9.75 -11.08
C ILE A 61 -3.23 -11.15 -10.61
N ASP A 62 -2.25 -12.03 -10.37
CA ASP A 62 -2.51 -13.38 -9.89
C ASP A 62 -3.16 -13.34 -8.48
N PRO A 63 -4.26 -14.07 -8.23
CA PRO A 63 -4.88 -14.15 -6.91
C PRO A 63 -3.92 -14.55 -5.79
N ARG A 64 -2.95 -15.44 -6.07
CA ARG A 64 -1.94 -15.88 -5.09
C ARG A 64 -1.03 -14.73 -4.70
N GLU A 65 -0.60 -13.94 -5.66
CA GLU A 65 0.22 -12.75 -5.40
C GLU A 65 -0.51 -11.72 -4.54
N ILE A 66 -1.80 -11.50 -4.80
CA ILE A 66 -2.65 -10.64 -3.97
C ILE A 66 -2.68 -11.16 -2.53
N LEU A 67 -2.92 -12.46 -2.35
CA LEU A 67 -3.00 -13.07 -1.03
C LEU A 67 -1.65 -13.05 -0.30
N ASP A 68 -0.54 -13.26 -1.00
CA ASP A 68 0.80 -13.21 -0.43
C ASP A 68 1.14 -11.81 0.10
N VAL A 69 0.81 -10.76 -0.66
CA VAL A 69 0.98 -9.37 -0.20
C VAL A 69 0.10 -9.09 1.01
N GLN A 70 -1.18 -9.48 0.96
CA GLN A 70 -2.11 -9.28 2.06
C GLN A 70 -1.68 -10.04 3.33
N ALA A 71 -1.15 -11.26 3.19
CA ALA A 71 -0.65 -12.05 4.30
C ALA A 71 0.52 -11.35 5.00
N ARG A 72 1.46 -10.75 4.26
CA ARG A 72 2.57 -9.98 4.86
C ARG A 72 2.08 -8.76 5.66
N ILE A 73 1.03 -8.10 5.19
CA ILE A 73 0.38 -6.98 5.91
C ILE A 73 -0.27 -7.48 7.20
N VAL A 74 -1.10 -8.53 7.11
CA VAL A 74 -1.82 -9.11 8.26
C VAL A 74 -0.85 -9.64 9.33
N MET A 75 0.20 -10.36 8.92
CA MET A 75 1.14 -11.01 9.83
C MET A 75 2.13 -10.03 10.48
N SER A 76 2.16 -8.77 10.06
CA SER A 76 3.07 -7.78 10.62
C SER A 76 2.83 -7.56 12.12
N GLN A 77 3.92 -7.50 12.87
CA GLN A 77 3.93 -7.17 14.30
C GLN A 77 4.34 -5.71 14.56
N ALA A 78 4.45 -4.91 13.50
CA ALA A 78 4.75 -3.49 13.63
C ALA A 78 3.54 -2.71 14.16
N GLU A 79 3.83 -1.57 14.81
CA GLU A 79 2.84 -0.63 15.31
C GLU A 79 1.85 -0.20 14.22
N ARG A 80 0.56 -0.19 14.57
CA ARG A 80 -0.55 0.24 13.72
C ARG A 80 -1.16 1.52 14.27
N THR A 81 -1.73 2.35 13.40
CA THR A 81 -2.54 3.49 13.82
C THR A 81 -3.79 2.99 14.55
N ASP A 82 -4.38 1.91 14.04
CA ASP A 82 -5.55 1.23 14.61
C ASP A 82 -5.27 -0.28 14.61
N ASP A 83 -5.18 -0.86 15.81
CA ASP A 83 -4.84 -2.28 16.00
C ASP A 83 -5.89 -3.23 15.40
N ASP A 84 -7.14 -2.78 15.24
CA ASP A 84 -8.21 -3.56 14.61
C ASP A 84 -8.13 -3.55 13.07
N LEU A 85 -7.29 -2.71 12.47
CA LEU A 85 -7.18 -2.51 11.02
C LEU A 85 -5.80 -2.91 10.50
N TYR A 86 -5.73 -4.02 9.76
CA TYR A 86 -4.49 -4.64 9.32
C TYR A 86 -3.58 -3.74 8.47
N ASP A 87 -4.16 -2.92 7.60
CA ASP A 87 -3.46 -2.10 6.61
C ASP A 87 -3.07 -0.69 7.11
N THR A 88 -3.07 -0.49 8.43
CA THR A 88 -2.71 0.78 9.08
C THR A 88 -1.35 0.76 9.77
N VAL A 89 -0.46 -0.16 9.38
CA VAL A 89 0.93 -0.22 9.90
C VAL A 89 1.65 1.11 9.63
N VAL A 90 2.26 1.66 10.68
CA VAL A 90 2.82 3.01 10.69
C VAL A 90 4.21 3.05 10.05
N GLY A 91 4.39 4.00 9.13
CA GLY A 91 5.66 4.28 8.46
C GLY A 91 5.97 3.32 7.30
N TYR A 92 6.94 3.71 6.47
CA TYR A 92 7.32 2.95 5.28
C TYR A 92 8.24 1.76 5.63
N ARG A 93 7.64 0.64 6.04
CA ARG A 93 8.33 -0.56 6.52
C ARG A 93 7.54 -1.84 6.22
N GLY A 94 8.12 -3.00 6.55
CA GLY A 94 7.44 -4.30 6.45
C GLY A 94 6.07 -4.29 7.12
N GLY A 95 5.06 -4.73 6.38
CA GLY A 95 3.64 -4.72 6.77
C GLY A 95 2.86 -3.47 6.40
N ASN A 96 3.51 -2.35 6.06
CA ASN A 96 2.79 -1.17 5.56
C ASN A 96 2.23 -1.44 4.16
N TRP A 97 0.98 -1.00 3.92
CA TRP A 97 0.28 -1.21 2.65
C TRP A 97 1.11 -0.78 1.43
N ILE A 98 1.57 0.47 1.40
CA ILE A 98 2.29 1.03 0.26
C ILE A 98 3.61 0.29 0.09
N TYR A 99 4.31 0.02 1.20
CA TYR A 99 5.57 -0.71 1.19
C TYR A 99 5.43 -2.11 0.58
N GLU A 100 4.47 -2.92 1.05
CA GLU A 100 4.32 -4.30 0.62
C GLU A 100 3.89 -4.43 -0.85
N TRP A 101 2.99 -3.57 -1.32
CA TRP A 101 2.58 -3.53 -2.73
C TRP A 101 3.68 -2.98 -3.64
N ALA A 102 4.37 -1.91 -3.23
CA ALA A 102 5.49 -1.36 -4.01
C ALA A 102 6.65 -2.36 -4.09
N LYS A 103 6.96 -3.05 -2.99
CA LYS A 103 7.97 -4.11 -2.97
C LYS A 103 7.62 -5.24 -3.93
N GLN A 104 6.35 -5.64 -4.00
CA GLN A 104 5.90 -6.64 -4.97
C GLN A 104 6.04 -6.13 -6.41
N ALA A 105 5.66 -4.87 -6.68
CA ALA A 105 5.81 -4.23 -7.98
C ALA A 105 7.28 -4.16 -8.44
N MET A 106 8.20 -3.87 -7.52
CA MET A 106 9.64 -3.78 -7.78
C MET A 106 10.22 -5.11 -8.30
N ILE A 107 9.71 -6.26 -7.85
CA ILE A 107 10.12 -7.58 -8.37
C ILE A 107 9.81 -7.67 -9.87
N TRP A 108 8.64 -7.21 -10.30
CA TRP A 108 8.24 -7.22 -11.71
C TRP A 108 8.96 -6.17 -12.53
N GLN A 109 9.20 -4.99 -11.97
CA GLN A 109 10.05 -3.98 -12.59
C GLN A 109 11.48 -4.50 -12.84
N GLN A 110 12.04 -5.23 -11.88
CA GLN A 110 13.36 -5.85 -12.04
C GLN A 110 13.34 -6.91 -13.15
N LYS A 111 12.35 -7.80 -13.16
CA LYS A 111 12.16 -8.78 -14.25
C LYS A 111 12.03 -8.10 -15.60
N ALA A 112 11.26 -7.02 -15.70
CA ALA A 112 11.07 -6.28 -16.94
C ALA A 112 12.38 -5.66 -17.46
N SER A 113 13.24 -5.21 -16.54
CA SER A 113 14.53 -4.58 -16.86
C SER A 113 15.61 -5.59 -17.26
N GLN A 114 15.42 -6.87 -16.93
CA GLN A 114 16.34 -7.98 -17.25
C GLN A 114 15.84 -8.83 -18.43
N GLU A 115 14.67 -8.51 -18.99
CA GLU A 115 14.04 -9.25 -20.07
C GLU A 115 14.45 -8.67 -21.43
N ASP A 116 14.99 -9.52 -22.31
CA ASP A 116 15.45 -9.12 -23.65
C ASP A 116 14.30 -9.06 -24.66
N ASP A 117 13.24 -9.86 -24.49
CA ASP A 117 12.06 -9.82 -25.35
C ASP A 117 11.22 -8.56 -25.05
N PRO A 118 11.10 -7.59 -25.99
CA PRO A 118 10.33 -6.37 -25.76
C PRO A 118 8.86 -6.61 -25.42
N LEU A 119 8.25 -7.66 -25.97
CA LEU A 119 6.84 -7.96 -25.71
C LEU A 119 6.66 -8.49 -24.29
N LEU A 120 7.54 -9.38 -23.85
CA LEU A 120 7.51 -9.94 -22.50
C LEU A 120 7.89 -8.89 -21.45
N SER A 121 8.90 -8.06 -21.73
CA SER A 121 9.27 -6.90 -20.91
C SER A 121 8.08 -5.95 -20.74
N GLY A 122 7.37 -5.63 -21.84
CA GLY A 122 6.16 -4.82 -21.79
C GLY A 122 5.06 -5.38 -20.88
N LYS A 123 4.86 -6.71 -20.91
CA LYS A 123 3.92 -7.39 -19.99
C LYS A 123 4.35 -7.28 -18.54
N HIS A 124 5.63 -7.46 -18.24
CA HIS A 124 6.17 -7.30 -16.88
C HIS A 124 6.02 -5.86 -16.37
N TRP A 125 6.24 -4.86 -17.23
CA TRP A 125 6.03 -3.44 -16.89
C TRP A 125 4.56 -3.12 -16.63
N LEU A 126 3.64 -3.65 -17.44
CA LEU A 126 2.21 -3.48 -17.22
C LEU A 126 1.78 -4.10 -15.88
N HIS A 127 2.32 -5.27 -15.55
CA HIS A 127 2.07 -5.92 -14.26
C HIS A 127 2.59 -5.11 -13.08
N ALA A 128 3.82 -4.59 -13.17
CA ALA A 128 4.39 -3.70 -12.15
C ALA A 128 3.55 -2.43 -11.97
N CYS A 129 3.09 -1.82 -13.07
CA CYS A 129 2.23 -0.63 -13.05
C CYS A 129 0.91 -0.89 -12.30
N ASN A 130 0.26 -2.03 -12.56
CA ASN A 130 -0.96 -2.42 -11.86
C ASN A 130 -0.74 -2.57 -10.35
N LEU A 131 0.38 -3.15 -9.91
CA LEU A 131 0.73 -3.27 -8.50
C LEU A 131 1.04 -1.91 -7.86
N TYR A 132 1.75 -1.01 -8.56
CA TYR A 132 1.98 0.36 -8.09
C TYR A 132 0.67 1.16 -7.95
N SER A 133 -0.28 0.94 -8.86
CA SER A 133 -1.61 1.56 -8.76
C SER A 133 -2.35 1.12 -7.50
N ILE A 134 -2.23 -0.15 -7.09
CA ILE A 134 -2.79 -0.65 -5.82
C ILE A 134 -2.04 -0.06 -4.62
N ALA A 135 -0.71 0.05 -4.70
CA ALA A 135 0.10 0.64 -3.64
C ALA A 135 -0.36 2.08 -3.31
N ALA A 136 -0.71 2.87 -4.34
CA ALA A 136 -1.18 4.24 -4.18
C ALA A 136 -2.66 4.39 -3.77
N TYR A 137 -3.41 3.29 -3.63
CA TYR A 137 -4.84 3.31 -3.29
C TYR A 137 -5.09 3.53 -1.78
N PRO A 138 -6.14 4.29 -1.40
CA PRO A 138 -6.97 5.14 -2.25
C PRO A 138 -6.20 6.40 -2.67
N PRO A 139 -6.42 6.90 -3.89
CA PRO A 139 -5.79 8.14 -4.31
C PRO A 139 -6.15 9.25 -3.31
N PRO A 140 -5.18 10.09 -2.89
CA PRO A 140 -5.46 11.18 -1.97
C PRO A 140 -6.53 12.09 -2.57
N GLU A 141 -7.53 12.45 -1.76
CA GLU A 141 -8.53 13.45 -2.15
C GLU A 141 -7.80 14.74 -2.51
N ARG A 142 -8.09 15.29 -3.70
CA ARG A 142 -7.66 16.65 -4.05
C ARG A 142 -8.36 17.58 -3.05
N ARG A 143 -7.56 18.26 -2.22
CA ARG A 143 -8.04 19.36 -1.36
C ARG A 143 -8.58 20.50 -2.21
#